data_AF-A0AAV4FHT3-F1
#
_entry.id   AF-A0AAV4FHT3-F1
#
_cell.length_a   1.000
_cell.length_b   1.000
_cell.length_c   1.000
_cell.angle_alpha   90.00
_cell.angle_beta   90.00
_cell.angle_gamma   90.00
#
_symmetry.space_group_name_H-M   'P 1'
#
loop_
_entity.id
_entity.type
_entity.pdbx_description
1 polymer ?
#
loop_
_entity_poly.entity_id
_entity_poly.type
_entity_poly.pdbx_seq_one_letter_code
_entity_poly.pdbx_strand_id
1 'polypeptide(L)'
;MFIKDQLASQNPGSKFWIGLNDQVMESKLVWLDEENEAVYKNMDPSQTRNERRVRGCVAAIVPGPNNQLQWKEENCDQAHHYICQGETELVRQCKGPKYSIKCSLDCSPHCDGADKSCARSDGKCLQGCEPGYQGDQCRQG
;
A
#
# COMPACT_ATOMS: atom_id res chain seq x y z
N MET A 1 0.96 -9.08 15.14
CA MET A 1 2.14 -8.21 15.03
C MET A 1 1.66 -6.87 14.50
N PHE A 2 1.91 -5.78 15.22
CA PHE A 2 1.46 -4.44 14.79
C PHE A 2 2.63 -3.67 14.17
N ILE A 3 2.31 -2.75 13.26
CA ILE A 3 3.30 -2.01 12.46
C ILE A 3 4.37 -1.30 13.31
N LYS A 4 4.01 -0.85 14.52
CA LYS A 4 4.93 -0.18 15.46
C LYS A 4 6.14 -1.04 15.84
N ASP A 5 5.94 -2.35 16.05
CA ASP A 5 7.00 -3.24 16.55
C ASP A 5 7.95 -3.62 15.39
N GLN A 6 7.39 -3.76 14.19
CA GLN A 6 8.16 -4.05 12.98
C GLN A 6 9.05 -2.86 12.58
N LEU A 7 8.48 -1.65 12.55
CA LEU A 7 9.25 -0.47 12.15
C LEU A 7 10.37 -0.15 13.15
N ALA A 8 10.10 -0.26 14.45
CA ALA A 8 11.10 0.02 15.49
C ALA A 8 12.30 -0.94 15.44
N SER A 9 12.08 -2.19 15.03
CA SER A 9 13.14 -3.20 14.94
C SER A 9 13.90 -3.16 13.62
N GLN A 10 13.24 -2.86 12.51
CA GLN A 10 13.84 -2.94 11.16
C GLN A 10 14.39 -1.60 10.67
N ASN A 11 13.85 -0.47 11.14
CA ASN A 11 14.16 0.85 10.60
C ASN A 11 14.27 1.94 11.70
N PRO A 12 15.18 1.78 12.67
CA PRO A 12 15.39 2.80 13.69
C PRO A 12 15.87 4.12 13.07
N GLY A 13 15.36 5.25 13.56
CA GLY A 13 15.69 6.59 13.09
C GLY A 13 15.02 7.00 11.78
N SER A 14 14.19 6.14 11.19
CA SER A 14 13.53 6.40 9.91
C SER A 14 12.20 7.12 10.08
N LYS A 15 11.79 7.84 9.02
CA LYS A 15 10.46 8.40 8.87
C LYS A 15 9.74 7.72 7.70
N PHE A 16 8.43 7.59 7.83
CA PHE A 16 7.60 6.95 6.83
C PHE A 16 6.38 7.81 6.53
N TRP A 17 6.20 8.19 5.27
CA TRP A 17 4.94 8.73 4.80
C TRP A 17 3.80 7.75 5.09
N ILE A 18 2.72 8.27 5.67
CA ILE A 18 1.44 7.58 5.84
C ILE A 18 0.38 8.27 4.98
N GLY A 19 -0.76 7.63 4.78
CA GLY A 19 -1.84 8.16 3.94
C GLY A 19 -2.61 9.35 4.52
N LEU A 20 -2.12 10.02 5.57
CA LEU A 20 -2.79 11.15 6.22
C LEU A 20 -2.21 12.47 5.70
N ASN A 21 -3.07 13.42 5.31
CA ASN A 21 -2.63 14.71 4.77
C ASN A 21 -3.71 15.80 4.96
N ASP A 22 -3.33 17.07 4.80
CA ASP A 22 -4.23 18.23 4.88
C ASP A 22 -4.48 18.92 3.52
N GLN A 23 -4.12 18.27 2.40
CA GLN A 23 -4.07 18.90 1.08
C GLN A 23 -5.46 19.12 0.46
N VAL A 24 -6.45 18.31 0.84
CA VAL A 24 -7.80 18.30 0.23
C VAL A 24 -8.80 19.18 0.99
N MET A 25 -8.70 19.24 2.33
CA MET A 25 -9.52 20.11 3.17
C MET A 25 -8.61 21.00 4.02
N GLU A 26 -8.55 22.30 3.69
CA GLU A 26 -7.71 23.23 4.45
C GLU A 26 -8.02 23.17 5.96
N SER A 27 -7.01 22.84 6.77
CA SER A 27 -7.07 22.69 8.23
C SER A 27 -7.73 21.41 8.76
N LYS A 28 -7.92 20.36 7.94
CA LYS A 28 -8.38 19.04 8.40
C LYS A 28 -7.50 17.93 7.83
N LEU A 29 -7.01 17.04 8.69
CA LEU A 29 -6.26 15.86 8.29
C LEU A 29 -7.21 14.75 7.83
N VAL A 30 -7.02 14.25 6.61
CA VAL A 30 -7.88 13.26 5.93
C VAL A 30 -7.02 12.11 5.40
N TRP A 31 -7.51 10.88 5.55
CA TRP A 31 -6.86 9.71 4.97
C TRP A 31 -7.09 9.65 3.45
N LEU A 32 -6.13 9.16 2.67
CA LEU A 32 -6.21 9.10 1.19
C LEU A 32 -7.45 8.35 0.65
N ASP A 33 -8.02 7.45 1.45
CA ASP A 33 -9.16 6.61 1.13
C ASP A 33 -10.43 6.98 1.92
N GLU A 34 -10.42 8.11 2.64
CA GLU A 34 -11.58 8.61 3.38
C GLU A 34 -11.94 10.05 2.96
N GLU A 35 -13.19 10.44 3.18
CA GLU A 35 -13.68 11.79 2.87
C GLU A 35 -13.75 12.69 4.12
N ASN A 36 -13.76 12.08 5.31
CA ASN A 36 -13.96 12.76 6.58
C ASN A 36 -12.63 13.01 7.29
N GLU A 37 -12.63 13.97 8.23
CA GLU A 37 -11.48 14.21 9.08
C GLU A 37 -11.15 12.96 9.93
N ALA A 38 -9.87 12.61 9.99
CA ALA A 38 -9.39 11.49 10.77
C ALA A 38 -9.78 11.63 12.24
N VAL A 39 -10.53 10.66 12.75
CA VAL A 39 -10.99 10.62 14.15
C VAL A 39 -9.85 10.23 15.10
N TYR A 40 -9.00 9.30 14.66
CA TYR A 40 -7.84 8.86 15.42
C TYR A 40 -6.58 9.56 14.92
N LYS A 41 -5.86 10.19 15.84
CA LYS A 41 -4.59 10.88 15.57
C LYS A 41 -3.58 10.53 16.66
N ASN A 42 -2.37 10.11 16.26
CA ASN A 42 -1.25 9.84 17.16
C ASN A 42 -0.11 10.83 16.92
N MET A 43 -0.45 12.11 16.88
CA MET A 43 0.49 13.20 16.59
C MET A 43 1.51 13.38 17.71
N ASP A 44 2.73 13.77 17.33
CA ASP A 44 3.77 14.24 18.23
C ASP A 44 3.27 15.49 18.98
N PRO A 45 3.08 15.42 20.32
CA PRO A 45 2.56 16.54 21.09
C PRO A 45 3.46 17.78 21.04
N SER A 46 4.76 17.61 20.77
CA SER A 46 5.73 18.71 20.73
C SER A 46 5.53 19.63 19.53
N GLN A 47 4.86 19.16 18.47
CA GLN A 47 4.58 19.92 17.24
C GLN A 47 3.51 21.02 17.46
N THR A 48 2.81 21.03 18.60
CA THR A 48 1.69 21.95 18.86
C THR A 48 2.10 23.36 19.33
N ARG A 49 3.41 23.66 19.44
CA ARG A 49 3.91 24.92 20.02
C ARG A 49 4.76 25.72 19.02
N ASN A 50 4.16 26.76 18.45
CA ASN A 50 4.82 27.90 17.78
C ASN A 50 5.56 27.66 16.45
N GLU A 51 5.44 26.49 15.82
CA GLU A 51 5.95 26.33 14.46
C GLU A 51 4.90 26.83 13.46
N ARG A 52 5.31 27.72 12.54
CA ARG A 52 4.46 28.20 11.43
C ARG A 52 3.76 27.00 10.81
N ARG A 53 2.42 27.04 10.69
CA ARG A 53 1.58 26.00 10.07
C ARG A 53 2.33 25.31 8.92
N VAL A 54 2.83 24.11 9.18
CA VAL A 54 3.39 23.25 8.14
C VAL A 54 2.19 22.58 7.48
N ARG A 55 1.54 23.27 6.54
CA ARG A 55 0.58 22.61 5.65
C ARG A 55 1.34 21.47 4.97
N GLY A 56 0.90 20.24 5.08
CA GLY A 56 1.74 19.14 4.68
C GLY A 56 1.24 17.73 4.93
N CYS A 57 2.01 16.82 4.35
CA CYS A 57 1.84 15.38 4.43
C CYS A 57 2.26 14.90 5.83
N VAL A 58 1.70 13.79 6.29
CA VAL A 58 2.02 13.26 7.62
C VAL A 58 2.98 12.09 7.52
N ALA A 59 4.05 12.13 8.32
CA ALA A 59 5.01 11.05 8.46
C ALA A 59 4.96 10.41 9.86
N ALA A 60 5.04 9.09 9.93
CA ALA A 60 5.33 8.36 11.16
C ALA A 60 6.83 8.42 11.47
N ILE A 61 7.17 8.72 12.73
CA ILE A 61 8.54 8.80 13.25
C ILE A 61 8.83 7.57 14.12
N VAL A 62 10.01 6.97 13.90
CA VAL A 62 10.41 5.77 14.63
C VAL A 62 11.86 5.89 15.14
N PRO A 63 12.09 5.97 16.47
CA PRO A 63 11.09 6.24 17.50
C PRO A 63 10.68 7.73 17.49
N GLY A 64 9.43 8.00 17.82
CA GLY A 64 8.99 9.34 18.22
C GLY A 64 9.25 9.59 19.71
N PRO A 65 8.68 10.67 20.27
CA PRO A 65 8.74 10.98 21.70
C PRO A 65 8.36 9.80 22.59
N ASN A 66 8.99 9.72 23.77
CA ASN A 66 8.81 8.63 24.73
C ASN A 66 9.09 7.23 24.17
N ASN A 67 9.93 7.14 23.13
CA ASN A 67 10.27 5.89 22.45
C ASN A 67 9.06 5.16 21.83
N GLN A 68 8.03 5.93 21.43
CA GLN A 68 6.82 5.40 20.80
C GLN A 68 6.69 5.93 19.38
N LEU A 69 6.12 5.13 18.47
CA LEU A 69 5.77 5.61 17.14
C LEU A 69 4.77 6.75 17.31
N GLN A 70 5.09 7.92 16.76
CA GLN A 70 4.22 9.10 16.70
C GLN A 70 4.27 9.70 15.31
N TRP A 71 3.33 10.59 15.00
CA TRP A 71 3.18 11.19 13.68
C TRP A 71 3.53 12.66 13.70
N LYS A 72 3.99 13.20 12.58
CA LYS A 72 4.18 14.63 12.42
C LYS A 72 3.84 15.11 11.02
N GLU A 73 3.39 16.35 10.94
CA GLU A 73 3.28 17.07 9.66
C GLU A 73 4.69 17.42 9.16
N GLU A 74 4.95 17.19 7.88
CA GLU A 74 6.21 17.47 7.19
C GLU A 74 5.91 18.07 5.81
N ASN A 75 6.89 18.77 5.22
CA ASN A 75 6.75 19.24 3.85
C ASN A 75 6.66 18.05 2.89
N CYS A 76 5.59 17.97 2.09
CA CYS A 76 5.33 16.88 1.14
C CYS A 76 6.47 16.62 0.15
N ASP A 77 7.29 17.63 -0.16
CA ASP A 77 8.42 17.49 -1.08
C ASP A 77 9.63 16.76 -0.47
N GLN A 78 9.58 16.43 0.83
CA GLN A 78 10.63 15.66 1.48
C GLN A 78 10.62 14.19 1.06
N ALA A 79 11.82 13.63 0.85
CA ALA A 79 12.00 12.21 0.60
C ALA A 79 12.00 11.43 1.93
N HIS A 80 10.93 10.67 2.18
CA HIS A 80 10.84 9.68 3.25
C HIS A 80 10.51 8.30 2.66
N HIS A 81 10.71 7.25 3.45
CA HIS A 81 10.11 5.94 3.14
C HIS A 81 8.58 6.05 3.20
N TYR A 82 7.86 4.99 2.82
CA TYR A 82 6.39 5.02 2.87
C TYR A 82 5.84 3.71 3.42
N ILE A 83 4.69 3.81 4.09
CA ILE A 83 3.89 2.69 4.53
C ILE A 83 2.67 2.62 3.62
N CYS A 84 2.45 1.47 2.99
CA CYS A 84 1.24 1.21 2.22
C CYS A 84 0.31 0.27 2.97
N GLN A 85 -0.99 0.50 2.85
CA GLN A 85 -2.00 -0.50 3.16
C GLN A 85 -2.22 -1.36 1.92
N GLY A 86 -1.99 -2.66 2.06
CA GLY A 86 -2.43 -3.66 1.08
C GLY A 86 -3.70 -4.33 1.60
N GLU A 87 -4.63 -4.64 0.71
CA GLU A 87 -5.78 -5.48 1.07
C GLU A 87 -5.27 -6.85 1.56
N THR A 88 -5.76 -7.28 2.72
CA THR A 88 -5.49 -8.62 3.27
C THR A 88 -6.21 -9.73 2.49
N GLU A 89 -6.93 -9.40 1.41
CA GLU A 89 -7.59 -10.32 0.46
C GLU A 89 -6.60 -11.12 -0.41
N LEU A 90 -5.45 -11.49 0.16
CA LEU A 90 -4.55 -12.51 -0.35
C LEU A 90 -5.15 -13.94 -0.32
N VAL A 91 -6.47 -14.12 -0.16
CA VAL A 91 -7.12 -15.44 -0.30
C VAL A 91 -8.52 -15.42 -0.92
N ARG A 92 -8.81 -14.51 -1.86
CA ARG A 92 -9.88 -14.80 -2.84
C ARG A 92 -9.25 -15.08 -4.18
N GLN A 93 -9.01 -16.36 -4.46
CA GLN A 93 -8.86 -16.85 -5.83
C GLN A 93 -9.96 -16.20 -6.68
N CYS A 94 -9.60 -15.70 -7.86
CA CYS A 94 -10.64 -15.23 -8.76
C CYS A 94 -11.61 -16.39 -9.02
N LYS A 95 -12.91 -16.10 -9.07
CA LYS A 95 -13.87 -17.10 -9.53
C LYS A 95 -13.61 -17.31 -11.02
N GLY A 96 -13.04 -18.47 -11.36
CA GLY A 96 -12.67 -18.82 -12.73
C GLY A 96 -11.29 -18.27 -13.17
N PRO A 97 -10.94 -18.45 -14.46
CA PRO A 97 -9.61 -18.16 -15.00
C PRO A 97 -9.42 -16.65 -15.21
N LYS A 98 -9.26 -15.90 -14.11
CA LYS A 98 -9.01 -14.46 -14.13
C LYS A 98 -7.82 -14.08 -13.25
N TYR A 99 -7.21 -12.95 -13.57
CA TYR A 99 -6.10 -12.34 -12.86
C TYR A 99 -6.29 -10.83 -12.73
N SER A 100 -5.29 -10.13 -12.20
CA SER A 100 -5.30 -8.77 -11.62
C SER A 100 -5.88 -8.69 -10.21
N ILE A 101 -5.53 -7.62 -9.50
CA ILE A 101 -6.01 -7.34 -8.15
C ILE A 101 -7.55 -7.25 -8.06
N LYS A 102 -8.23 -6.90 -9.16
CA LYS A 102 -9.70 -6.82 -9.25
C LYS A 102 -10.35 -8.02 -9.96
N CYS A 103 -9.60 -9.04 -10.33
CA CYS A 103 -10.08 -10.14 -11.20
C CYS A 103 -10.76 -9.65 -12.49
N SER A 104 -10.27 -8.55 -13.07
CA SER A 104 -10.87 -7.93 -14.25
C SER A 104 -10.25 -8.39 -15.57
N LEU A 105 -9.17 -9.17 -15.53
CA LEU A 105 -8.48 -9.67 -16.73
C LEU A 105 -8.61 -11.19 -16.81
N ASP A 106 -8.87 -11.73 -17.99
CA ASP A 106 -8.99 -13.18 -18.20
C ASP A 106 -7.63 -13.82 -18.47
N CYS A 107 -7.38 -14.99 -17.88
CA CYS A 107 -6.25 -15.83 -18.24
C CYS A 107 -6.30 -16.17 -19.73
N SER A 108 -5.14 -16.47 -20.32
CA SER A 108 -5.13 -16.92 -21.71
C SER A 108 -5.90 -18.23 -21.87
N PRO A 109 -6.72 -18.38 -22.93
CA PRO A 109 -7.37 -19.65 -23.24
C PRO A 109 -6.34 -20.74 -23.58
N HIS A 110 -5.09 -20.36 -23.87
CA HIS A 110 -3.97 -21.26 -24.20
C HIS A 110 -3.07 -21.60 -23.01
N CYS A 111 -3.47 -21.22 -21.79
CA CYS A 111 -2.88 -21.83 -20.61
C CYS A 111 -3.16 -23.34 -20.61
N ASP A 112 -2.18 -24.14 -20.23
CA ASP A 112 -2.38 -25.58 -20.11
C ASP A 112 -3.25 -25.92 -18.87
N GLY A 113 -3.79 -27.13 -18.84
CA GLY A 113 -4.70 -27.63 -17.80
C GLY A 113 -6.19 -27.36 -18.06
N ALA A 114 -7.04 -28.09 -17.33
CA ALA A 114 -8.50 -28.06 -17.52
C ALA A 114 -9.12 -26.69 -17.19
N ASP A 115 -8.60 -26.01 -16.15
CA ASP A 115 -9.17 -24.76 -15.65
C ASP A 115 -8.57 -23.51 -16.30
N LYS A 116 -7.66 -23.65 -17.29
CA LYS A 116 -6.94 -22.53 -17.92
C LYS A 116 -6.36 -21.53 -16.92
N SER A 117 -5.85 -22.07 -15.81
CA SER A 117 -5.49 -21.28 -14.64
C SER A 117 -4.17 -20.52 -14.84
N CYS A 118 -4.16 -19.28 -14.36
CA CYS A 118 -2.99 -18.41 -14.39
C CYS A 118 -2.78 -17.72 -13.03
N ALA A 119 -1.57 -17.21 -12.82
CA ALA A 119 -1.18 -16.47 -11.63
C ALA A 119 -1.98 -15.16 -11.55
N ARG A 120 -2.56 -14.90 -10.38
CA ARG A 120 -3.40 -13.71 -10.15
C ARG A 120 -2.67 -12.39 -10.37
N SER A 121 -1.37 -12.33 -10.07
CA SER A 121 -0.59 -11.09 -10.11
C SER A 121 -0.37 -10.57 -11.52
N ASP A 122 0.00 -11.46 -12.44
CA ASP A 122 0.57 -11.11 -13.73
C ASP A 122 -0.03 -11.91 -14.90
N GLY A 123 -0.93 -12.85 -14.62
CA GLY A 123 -1.60 -13.66 -15.63
C GLY A 123 -0.74 -14.80 -16.19
N LYS A 124 0.41 -15.12 -15.58
CA LYS A 124 1.28 -16.19 -16.05
C LYS A 124 0.63 -17.57 -15.89
N CYS A 125 0.61 -18.38 -16.95
CA CYS A 125 -0.05 -19.69 -16.88
C CYS A 125 0.64 -20.63 -15.88
N LEU A 126 -0.14 -21.21 -14.96
CA LEU A 126 0.41 -22.01 -13.84
C LEU A 126 0.91 -23.38 -14.28
N GLN A 127 0.35 -23.92 -15.37
CA GLN A 127 0.70 -25.23 -15.92
C GLN A 127 1.48 -25.13 -17.24
N GLY A 128 1.96 -23.93 -17.60
CA GLY A 128 2.60 -23.68 -18.90
C GLY A 128 1.59 -23.44 -20.03
N CYS A 129 2.03 -23.60 -21.27
CA CYS A 129 1.27 -23.31 -22.47
C CYS A 129 0.83 -24.57 -23.20
N GLU A 130 -0.34 -24.51 -23.83
CA GLU A 130 -0.73 -25.50 -24.83
C GLU A 130 0.29 -25.53 -26.00
N PRO A 131 0.45 -26.68 -26.68
CA PRO A 131 1.35 -26.79 -27.82
C PRO A 131 1.08 -25.73 -28.89
N GLY A 132 2.13 -25.06 -29.35
CA GLY A 132 2.05 -23.98 -30.34
C GLY A 132 1.95 -22.58 -29.74
N TYR A 133 1.84 -22.44 -28.41
CA TYR A 133 1.84 -21.15 -27.74
C TYR A 133 3.06 -20.96 -26.84
N GLN A 134 3.52 -19.72 -26.74
CA GLN A 134 4.73 -19.33 -26.02
C GLN A 134 4.54 -18.02 -25.23
N GLY A 135 5.51 -17.75 -24.36
CA GLY A 135 5.53 -16.61 -23.43
C GLY A 135 4.78 -16.89 -22.12
N ASP A 136 4.97 -16.02 -21.12
CA ASP A 136 4.43 -16.24 -19.78
C ASP A 136 2.89 -16.34 -19.75
N GLN A 137 2.21 -15.64 -20.66
CA GLN A 137 0.75 -15.66 -20.78
C GLN A 137 0.26 -16.51 -21.96
N CYS A 138 1.13 -17.26 -22.67
CA CYS A 138 0.72 -18.11 -23.80
C CYS A 138 -0.14 -17.36 -24.85
N ARG A 139 0.30 -16.16 -25.26
CA ARG A 139 -0.40 -15.32 -26.26
C ARG A 139 0.38 -15.17 -27.58
N GLN A 140 1.58 -15.72 -27.64
CA GLN A 140 2.43 -15.70 -28.84
C GLN A 140 2.36 -17.09 -29.48
N GLY A 141 2.21 -17.15 -30.81
CA GLY A 141 2.13 -18.39 -31.59
C GLY A 141 2.84 -18.26 -32.92
#